data_AF-A0A943TY12-F1
#
_entry.id   AF-A0A943TY12-F1
#
_cell.length_a   1.000
_cell.length_b   1.000
_cell.length_c   1.000
_cell.angle_alpha   90.00
_cell.angle_beta   90.00
_cell.angle_gamma   90.00
#
_symmetry.space_group_name_H-M   'P 1'
#
loop_
_entity.id
_entity.type
_entity.pdbx_description
1 polymer ?
#
loop_
_entity_poly.entity_id
_entity_poly.type
_entity_poly.pdbx_seq_one_letter_code
_entity_poly.pdbx_strand_id
1 'polypeptide(L)' 'MRQPFLTDLGEGSSAAAGGPGRYAVWSPMTAGDGNCVVDVGGDLGALLEKYHLSAERLCVLEC' A
#
# COMPACT_ATOMS: atom_id res chain seq x y z
N MET A 1 2.18 10.63 -14.85
CA MET A 1 1.03 10.13 -14.07
C MET A 1 1.57 9.56 -12.77
N ARG A 2 0.98 9.90 -11.61
CA ARG A 2 1.30 9.20 -10.35
C ARG A 2 0.79 7.76 -10.49
N GLN A 3 1.55 6.79 -10.01
CA GLN A 3 1.20 5.36 -10.06
C GLN A 3 1.04 4.83 -8.63
N PRO A 4 0.29 3.73 -8.44
CA PRO A 4 0.16 3.12 -7.13
C PRO A 4 1.50 2.68 -6.54
N PHE A 5 1.57 2.61 -5.22
CA PHE A 5 2.74 2.14 -4.48
C PHE A 5 2.33 1.43 -3.20
N LEU A 6 3.24 0.66 -2.60
CA LEU A 6 3.00 0.00 -1.32
C LEU A 6 3.79 0.68 -0.20
N THR A 7 3.31 0.54 1.02
CA THR A 7 4.09 0.85 2.22
C THR A 7 4.11 -0.35 3.15
N ASP A 8 5.30 -0.74 3.62
CA ASP A 8 5.47 -1.63 4.76
C ASP A 8 5.19 -0.83 6.04
N LEU A 9 4.08 -1.18 6.69
CA LEU A 9 3.56 -0.60 7.92
C LEU A 9 4.22 -1.21 9.18
N GLY A 10 5.09 -2.21 9.04
CA GLY A 10 5.72 -2.91 10.17
C GLY A 10 4.87 -4.03 10.75
N GLU A 11 4.93 -4.23 12.07
CA GLU A 11 4.07 -5.23 12.73
C GLU A 11 2.60 -4.93 12.45
N GLY A 12 1.89 -5.91 11.89
CA GLY A 12 0.60 -5.79 11.22
C GLY A 12 -0.30 -4.73 11.86
N SER A 13 -0.33 -3.55 11.24
CA SER A 13 -1.07 -2.42 11.76
C SER A 13 -2.55 -2.66 11.49
N SER A 14 -3.34 -2.78 12.56
CA SER A 14 -4.80 -2.82 12.46
C SER A 14 -5.41 -1.45 12.15
N ALA A 15 -4.58 -0.41 11.98
CA ALA A 15 -5.02 0.99 11.95
C ALA A 15 -5.40 1.51 10.56
N ALA A 16 -5.11 0.77 9.48
CA ALA A 16 -5.50 1.18 8.13
C ALA A 16 -6.90 0.66 7.80
N ALA A 17 -7.79 1.55 7.38
CA ALA A 17 -9.12 1.21 6.90
C ALA A 17 -9.00 0.19 5.75
N GLY A 18 -9.39 -1.07 6.02
CA GLY A 18 -9.18 -2.19 5.08
C GLY A 18 -8.96 -3.54 5.77
N GLY A 19 -8.53 -3.55 7.03
CA GLY A 19 -8.29 -4.76 7.82
C GLY A 19 -6.85 -4.85 8.33
N PRO A 20 -6.52 -5.85 9.15
CA PRO A 20 -5.16 -6.03 9.66
C PRO A 20 -4.22 -6.47 8.54
N GLY A 21 -3.08 -5.78 8.39
CA GLY A 21 -2.05 -6.16 7.43
C GLY A 21 -0.75 -5.38 7.62
N ARG A 22 0.34 -5.97 7.14
CA ARG A 22 1.68 -5.36 7.17
C ARG A 22 1.87 -4.37 6.03
N TYR A 23 1.17 -4.54 4.91
CA TYR A 23 1.36 -3.74 3.72
C TYR A 23 0.08 -2.98 3.36
N ALA A 24 0.20 -1.69 3.05
CA ALA A 24 -0.89 -0.89 2.49
C ALA A 24 -0.59 -0.49 1.05
N VAL A 25 -1.60 -0.60 0.18
CA VAL A 25 -1.55 -0.16 -1.21
C VAL A 25 -2.17 1.23 -1.30
N TRP A 26 -1.43 2.16 -1.89
CA TRP A 26 -1.83 3.55 -2.09
C TRP A 26 -2.08 3.82 -3.56
N SER A 27 -3.20 4.45 -3.88
CA SER A 27 -3.54 4.87 -5.24
C SER A 27 -3.75 6.38 -5.31
N PRO A 28 -3.32 7.06 -6.39
CA PRO A 28 -3.59 8.48 -6.58
C PRO A 28 -5.10 8.75 -6.63
N MET A 29 -5.54 9.81 -5.95
CA MET A 29 -6.93 10.24 -6.03
C MET A 29 -7.22 10.84 -7.41
N THR A 30 -8.39 10.51 -7.97
CA THR A 30 -8.86 11.08 -9.25
C THR A 30 -9.24 12.56 -9.13
N ALA A 31 -9.60 13.01 -7.93
CA ALA A 31 -9.91 14.41 -7.63
C ALA A 31 -9.08 14.87 -6.43
N GLY A 32 -8.21 15.85 -6.65
CA GLY A 32 -7.38 16.46 -5.61
C GLY A 32 -5.93 15.97 -5.58
N ASP A 33 -5.17 16.55 -4.65
CA ASP A 33 -3.78 16.19 -4.41
C ASP A 33 -3.68 15.15 -3.30
N GLY A 34 -3.20 13.95 -3.64
CA GLY A 34 -2.91 12.93 -2.63
C GLY A 34 -3.02 11.50 -3.14
N ASN A 35 -2.89 10.57 -2.20
CA ASN A 35 -3.13 9.14 -2.40
C ASN A 35 -4.08 8.63 -1.30
N CYS A 36 -4.90 7.63 -1.60
CA CYS A 36 -5.69 6.91 -0.60
C CYS A 36 -5.25 5.46 -0.50
N VAL A 37 -5.45 4.87 0.68
CA VAL A 37 -5.35 3.42 0.86
C VAL A 37 -6.51 2.76 0.10
N VAL A 38 -6.18 1.82 -0.76
CA VAL A 38 -7.17 1.04 -1.52
C VAL A 38 -7.17 -0.44 -1.14
N ASP A 39 -6.14 -0.90 -0.44
CA ASP A 39 -6.02 -2.28 0.05
C ASP A 39 -5.01 -2.37 1.18
N VAL A 40 -5.19 -3.35 2.07
CA VAL A 40 -4.29 -3.67 3.18
C VAL A 40 -4.18 -5.19 3.30
N GLY A 41 -2.96 -5.72 3.33
CA GLY A 41 -2.72 -7.16 3.36
C GLY A 41 -1.42 -7.56 4.03
N GLY A 42 -1.33 -8.84 4.42
CA GLY A 42 -0.11 -9.43 4.99
C GLY A 42 0.83 -10.07 3.96
N ASP A 43 0.33 -10.37 2.76
CA ASP A 43 1.09 -11.02 1.69
C ASP A 43 1.55 -9.99 0.66
N LEU A 44 2.84 -9.65 0.70
CA LEU A 44 3.46 -8.71 -0.23
C LEU A 44 3.38 -9.20 -1.69
N GLY A 45 3.59 -10.50 -1.92
CA GLY A 45 3.59 -11.07 -3.28
C GLY A 45 2.23 -10.95 -3.93
N ALA A 46 1.18 -11.31 -3.18
CA ALA A 46 -0.21 -11.21 -3.64
C ALA A 46 -0.60 -9.76 -3.99
N LEU A 47 -0.16 -8.77 -3.19
CA LEU A 47 -0.44 -7.36 -3.45
C LEU A 47 0.34 -6.83 -4.66
N LEU A 48 1.62 -7.18 -4.80
CA LEU A 48 2.43 -6.79 -5.97
C LEU A 48 1.83 -7.36 -7.27
N GLU A 49 1.40 -8.62 -7.26
CA GLU A 49 0.74 -9.25 -8.40
C GLU A 49 -0.59 -8.57 -8.74
N LYS A 50 -1.48 -8.40 -7.74
CA LYS A 50 -2.81 -7.82 -7.91
C LYS A 50 -2.80 -6.41 -8.50
N TYR A 51 -1.81 -5.60 -8.10
CA TYR A 51 -1.68 -4.21 -8.55
C TYR A 51 -0.65 -4.01 -9.67
N HIS A 52 -0.04 -5.09 -10.16
CA HIS A 52 1.02 -5.07 -11.17
C HIS A 52 2.18 -4.13 -10.79
N LEU A 53 2.62 -4.19 -9.55
CA LEU A 53 3.68 -3.35 -8.99
C LEU A 53 4.99 -4.13 -8.87
N SER A 54 6.10 -3.44 -9.08
CA SER A 54 7.44 -3.99 -8.79
C SER A 54 7.78 -3.79 -7.31
N ALA A 55 8.69 -4.60 -6.77
CA ALA A 55 9.17 -4.43 -5.40
C ALA A 55 9.83 -3.06 -5.14
N GLU A 56 10.31 -2.37 -6.19
CA GLU A 56 10.86 -1.01 -6.11
C GLU A 56 9.80 0.04 -5.73
N ARG A 57 8.51 -0.31 -5.83
CA ARG A 57 7.38 0.52 -5.40
C ARG A 57 7.00 0.31 -3.94
N LEU A 58 7.78 -0.46 -3.18
CA LEU A 58 7.58 -0.64 -1.75
C LEU A 58 8.38 0.42 -0.99
N CYS A 59 7.68 1.29 -0.25
CA CYS A 59 8.28 2.17 0.73
C CYS A 59 8.27 1.50 2.10
N VAL A 60 9.34 1.64 2.88
CA VAL A 60 9.36 1.20 4.27
C VAL A 60 9.14 2.43 5.15
N LEU A 61 8.16 2.38 6.05
CA LEU A 61 8.03 3.38 7.10
C LEU A 61 9.14 3.13 8.12
N GLU A 62 10.20 3.94 8.07
CA GLU A 62 11.16 4.04 9.17
C GLU A 62 10.51 4.89 10.27
N CYS A 63 10.21 4.27 11.42
CA CYS A 63 9.74 4.96 12.63
C CYS A 63 10.92 5.55 13.42
#